data_AF-A0A9X9L828-F1
#
_entry.id   AF-A0A9X9L828-F1
#
_cell.length_a   1.000
_cell.length_b   1.000
_cell.length_c   1.000
_cell.angle_alpha   90.00
_cell.angle_beta   90.00
_cell.angle_gamma   90.00
#
_symmetry.space_group_name_H-M   'P 1'
#
loop_
_entity.id
_entity.type
_entity.pdbx_description
1 polymer ?
#
loop_
_entity_poly.entity_id
_entity_poly.type
_entity_poly.pdbx_seq_one_letter_code
_entity_poly.pdbx_strand_id
1 'polypeptide(L)'
;MALPGHQKRVKGVQIYRPFVYGTTSKAFSAENPKPAGTPAEHTHSWTVFVNGVDDADITYWCKKVQFKLHDSIPNHLRVIEDVPPGGAFETHATGWGEIDISIKIYYVPESNEKPQSLYHHLVLHPYGESEEEREKCVSSRRLGHGFMKSNFSTSRTRISTIS
;
A
#
# COMPACT_ATOMS: atom_id res chain seq x y z
N MET A 1 -23.20 8.03 -32.92
CA MET A 1 -22.55 6.70 -32.94
C MET A 1 -21.72 6.57 -31.67
N ALA A 2 -22.03 5.62 -30.78
CA ALA A 2 -21.20 5.35 -29.60
C ALA A 2 -20.13 4.32 -29.98
N LEU A 3 -18.86 4.62 -29.69
CA LEU A 3 -17.73 3.73 -29.97
C LEU A 3 -17.84 2.45 -29.10
N PRO A 4 -17.77 1.23 -29.68
CA PRO A 4 -17.94 0.00 -28.92
C PRO A 4 -16.61 -0.39 -28.24
N GLY A 5 -16.24 0.31 -27.17
CA GLY A 5 -15.22 -0.12 -26.22
C GLY A 5 -15.78 -1.14 -25.23
N HIS A 6 -16.27 -2.28 -25.72
CA HIS A 6 -16.81 -3.32 -24.84
C HIS A 6 -15.64 -4.06 -24.18
N GLN A 7 -15.24 -3.57 -23.01
CA GLN A 7 -14.32 -4.26 -22.10
C GLN A 7 -15.05 -5.49 -21.54
N LYS A 8 -15.16 -6.53 -22.37
CA LYS A 8 -15.89 -7.77 -22.04
C LYS A 8 -15.06 -8.55 -21.03
N ARG A 9 -15.59 -8.66 -19.81
CA ARG A 9 -15.12 -9.58 -18.78
C ARG A 9 -14.97 -10.98 -19.35
N VAL A 10 -13.78 -11.55 -19.25
CA VAL A 10 -13.52 -12.91 -19.72
C VAL A 10 -14.05 -13.87 -18.66
N LYS A 11 -15.12 -14.60 -19.00
CA LYS A 11 -15.72 -15.59 -18.10
C LYS A 11 -14.71 -16.70 -17.81
N GLY A 12 -14.58 -17.06 -16.54
CA GLY A 12 -13.70 -18.15 -16.10
C GLY A 12 -12.24 -17.78 -15.84
N VAL A 13 -11.80 -16.55 -16.15
CA VAL A 13 -10.41 -16.13 -15.95
C VAL A 13 -10.30 -15.23 -14.71
N GLN A 14 -9.55 -15.70 -13.72
CA GLN A 14 -9.17 -14.96 -12.52
C GLN A 14 -7.70 -14.61 -12.62
N ILE A 15 -7.35 -13.35 -12.37
CA ILE A 15 -5.96 -12.89 -12.35
C ILE A 15 -5.59 -12.62 -10.91
N TYR A 16 -4.49 -13.26 -10.50
CA TYR A 16 -3.86 -13.03 -9.23
C TYR A 16 -2.70 -12.05 -9.41
N ARG A 17 -2.70 -10.95 -8.65
CA ARG A 17 -1.61 -9.96 -8.64
C ARG A 17 -1.03 -9.88 -7.22
N PRO A 18 0.20 -10.36 -7.01
CA PRO A 18 0.84 -10.25 -5.71
C PRO A 18 1.26 -8.79 -5.47
N PHE A 19 1.08 -8.31 -4.25
CA PHE A 19 1.58 -7.02 -3.79
C PHE A 19 2.06 -7.14 -2.34
N VAL A 20 2.92 -6.24 -1.89
CA VAL A 20 3.37 -6.15 -0.51
C VAL A 20 2.71 -4.94 0.11
N TYR A 21 2.18 -5.09 1.31
CA TYR A 21 1.76 -3.95 2.12
C TYR A 21 2.35 -4.10 3.52
N GLY A 22 2.57 -2.97 4.18
CA GLY A 22 3.14 -3.02 5.50
C GLY A 22 3.38 -1.66 6.10
N THR A 23 3.97 -1.69 7.27
CA THR A 23 4.41 -0.51 8.00
C THR A 23 5.85 -0.66 8.40
N THR A 24 6.56 0.46 8.46
CA THR A 24 7.88 0.56 9.08
C THR A 24 7.81 1.68 10.10
N SER A 25 8.03 1.37 11.37
CA SER A 25 8.15 2.35 12.43
C SER A 25 9.62 2.61 12.77
N LYS A 26 9.91 3.78 13.33
CA LYS A 26 11.24 4.18 13.84
C LYS A 26 11.02 5.11 15.03
N ALA A 27 11.69 4.85 16.14
CA ALA A 27 11.68 5.74 17.29
C ALA A 27 12.36 7.07 16.94
N PHE A 28 11.92 8.17 17.55
CA PHE A 28 12.67 9.43 17.47
C PHE A 28 13.94 9.33 18.30
N SER A 29 15.08 9.65 17.70
CA SER A 29 16.40 9.62 18.33
C SER A 29 17.26 10.75 17.76
N ALA A 30 18.50 10.89 18.23
CA ALA A 30 19.44 11.84 17.65
C ALA A 30 19.70 11.59 16.14
N GLU A 31 19.50 10.36 15.66
CA GLU A 31 19.65 9.95 14.26
C GLU A 31 18.38 10.18 13.42
N ASN A 32 17.20 10.22 14.06
CA ASN A 32 15.92 10.52 13.42
C ASN A 32 15.26 11.71 14.13
N PRO A 33 15.65 12.95 13.79
CA PRO A 33 15.20 14.14 14.49
C PRO A 33 13.70 14.30 14.33
N LYS A 34 13.03 14.65 15.43
CA LYS A 34 11.59 14.94 15.44
C LYS A 34 11.30 16.11 14.50
N PRO A 35 10.44 15.95 13.48
CA PRO A 35 10.12 17.02 12.56
C PRO A 35 9.55 18.23 13.31
N ALA A 36 10.00 19.44 12.94
CA ALA A 36 9.52 20.69 13.53
C ALA A 36 8.00 20.82 13.30
N GLY A 37 7.21 20.88 14.37
CA GLY A 37 5.73 20.88 14.32
C GLY A 37 5.08 19.56 14.74
N THR A 38 5.86 18.53 15.07
CA THR A 38 5.31 17.27 15.61
C THR A 38 4.92 17.45 17.09
N PRO A 39 3.71 17.06 17.51
CA PRO A 39 3.27 17.13 18.91
C PRO A 39 4.26 16.44 19.87
N ALA A 40 4.49 17.03 21.05
CA ALA A 40 5.46 16.52 22.03
C ALA A 40 5.21 15.05 22.41
N GLU A 41 3.94 14.62 22.43
CA GLU A 41 3.54 13.24 22.74
C GLU A 41 3.96 12.19 21.70
N HIS A 42 4.25 12.57 20.45
CA HIS A 42 4.65 11.58 19.45
C HIS A 42 6.06 11.06 19.73
N THR A 43 6.19 9.74 19.84
CA THR A 43 7.44 9.03 20.17
C THR A 43 8.06 8.33 18.96
N HIS A 44 7.26 7.98 17.95
CA HIS A 44 7.72 7.25 16.76
C HIS A 44 7.23 7.92 15.47
N SER A 45 8.06 7.85 14.44
CA SER A 45 7.64 8.04 13.05
C SER A 45 7.38 6.70 12.41
N TRP A 46 6.34 6.59 11.60
CA TRP A 46 6.05 5.37 10.88
C TRP A 46 5.56 5.67 9.47
N THR A 47 5.87 4.75 8.56
CA THR A 47 5.50 4.82 7.16
C THR A 47 4.68 3.59 6.83
N VAL A 48 3.48 3.78 6.28
CA VAL A 48 2.69 2.70 5.69
C VAL A 48 2.87 2.74 4.19
N PHE A 49 3.07 1.58 3.57
CA PHE A 49 3.32 1.47 2.14
C PHE A 49 2.60 0.28 1.51
N VAL A 50 2.32 0.40 0.22
CA VAL A 50 1.82 -0.65 -0.66
C VAL A 50 2.64 -0.64 -1.94
N ASN A 51 3.38 -1.72 -2.18
CA ASN A 51 4.29 -1.89 -3.32
C ASN A 51 3.99 -3.19 -4.08
N GLY A 52 4.50 -3.31 -5.30
CA GLY A 52 4.56 -4.61 -5.97
C GLY A 52 5.50 -5.58 -5.28
N VAL A 53 5.28 -6.88 -5.49
CA VAL A 53 6.31 -7.89 -5.18
C VAL A 53 7.43 -7.73 -6.20
N ASP A 54 8.69 -7.85 -5.76
CA ASP A 54 9.89 -7.68 -6.59
C ASP A 54 9.93 -6.35 -7.37
N ASP A 55 9.48 -5.27 -6.75
CA ASP A 55 9.38 -3.93 -7.35
C ASP A 55 8.58 -3.90 -8.66
N ALA A 56 7.66 -4.86 -8.81
CA ALA A 56 6.74 -4.88 -9.94
C ALA A 56 5.88 -3.63 -9.97
N ASP A 57 5.69 -3.07 -11.16
CA ASP A 57 4.81 -1.93 -11.34
C ASP A 57 3.37 -2.32 -10.99
N ILE A 58 2.79 -1.67 -9.99
CA ILE A 58 1.39 -1.89 -9.59
C ILE A 58 0.46 -0.77 -10.08
N THR A 59 1.02 0.31 -10.63
CA THR A 59 0.25 1.49 -11.05
C THR A 59 -0.67 1.22 -12.25
N TYR A 60 -0.38 0.19 -13.05
CA TYR A 60 -1.20 -0.18 -14.20
C TYR A 60 -2.58 -0.76 -13.82
N TRP A 61 -2.74 -1.28 -12.60
CA TRP A 61 -3.99 -1.86 -12.12
C TRP A 61 -4.50 -1.21 -10.83
N CYS A 62 -3.61 -0.65 -10.01
CA CYS A 62 -3.93 0.14 -8.84
C CYS A 62 -4.03 1.62 -9.24
N LYS A 63 -5.24 2.19 -9.23
CA LYS A 63 -5.44 3.62 -9.55
C LYS A 63 -5.12 4.53 -8.37
N LYS A 64 -5.53 4.12 -7.17
CA LYS A 64 -5.27 4.87 -5.94
C LYS A 64 -5.34 3.98 -4.72
N VAL A 65 -4.60 4.36 -3.68
CA VAL A 65 -4.64 3.71 -2.37
C VAL A 65 -5.09 4.73 -1.33
N GLN A 66 -6.04 4.31 -0.50
CA GLN A 66 -6.56 5.11 0.59
C GLN A 66 -6.13 4.48 1.91
N PHE A 67 -5.37 5.24 2.71
CA PHE A 67 -4.98 4.89 4.06
C PHE A 67 -5.89 5.63 5.04
N LYS A 68 -6.73 4.88 5.76
CA LYS A 68 -7.49 5.40 6.89
C LYS A 68 -6.73 5.09 8.17
N LEU A 69 -6.20 6.15 8.77
CA LEU A 69 -5.55 6.21 10.07
C LEU A 69 -6.59 6.46 11.17
N HIS A 70 -6.12 6.51 12.42
CA HIS A 70 -6.94 6.84 13.57
C HIS A 70 -7.39 8.31 13.56
N ASP A 71 -8.60 8.59 14.03
CA ASP A 71 -9.25 9.91 13.96
C ASP A 71 -8.54 11.00 14.78
N SER A 72 -7.63 10.61 15.69
CA SER A 72 -6.77 11.54 16.42
C SER A 72 -5.69 12.18 15.55
N ILE A 73 -5.42 11.64 14.36
CA ILE A 73 -4.38 12.14 13.46
C ILE A 73 -5.03 13.10 12.46
N PRO A 74 -4.52 14.34 12.31
CA PRO A 74 -5.03 15.24 11.29
C PRO A 74 -4.82 14.64 9.90
N ASN A 75 -5.82 14.80 9.04
CA ASN A 75 -5.85 14.11 7.75
C ASN A 75 -5.70 12.58 7.94
N HIS A 76 -6.55 12.00 8.80
CA HIS A 76 -6.60 10.56 9.04
C HIS A 76 -6.95 9.77 7.78
N LEU A 77 -7.57 10.39 6.77
CA LEU A 77 -7.97 9.74 5.53
C LEU A 77 -7.09 10.20 4.38
N ARG A 78 -5.98 9.50 4.14
CA ARG A 78 -5.00 9.87 3.11
C ARG A 78 -5.22 9.08 1.85
N VAL A 79 -5.29 9.78 0.73
CA VAL A 79 -5.44 9.15 -0.58
C VAL A 79 -4.17 9.44 -1.37
N ILE A 80 -3.48 8.39 -1.76
CA ILE A 80 -2.30 8.44 -2.63
C ILE A 80 -2.75 8.03 -4.02
N GLU A 81 -2.60 8.94 -4.96
CA GLU A 81 -2.89 8.76 -6.38
C GLU A 81 -1.74 9.30 -7.23
N ASP A 82 -1.76 8.96 -8.52
CA ASP A 82 -0.80 9.45 -9.54
C ASP A 82 0.68 9.23 -9.18
N VAL A 83 0.96 8.07 -8.58
CA VAL A 83 2.32 7.58 -8.34
C VAL A 83 2.99 7.24 -9.69
N PRO A 84 4.28 7.57 -9.88
CA PRO A 84 5.00 7.19 -11.10
C PRO A 84 5.05 5.65 -11.28
N PRO A 85 5.18 5.16 -12.53
CA PRO A 85 5.25 3.72 -12.80
C PRO A 85 6.39 3.05 -12.03
N GLY A 86 6.09 1.97 -11.30
CA GLY A 86 7.03 1.31 -10.39
C GLY A 86 7.25 2.02 -9.06
N GLY A 87 6.56 3.13 -8.79
CA GLY A 87 6.62 3.82 -7.52
C GLY A 87 5.79 3.14 -6.42
N ALA A 88 6.15 3.45 -5.18
CA ALA A 88 5.49 2.99 -3.98
C ALA A 88 4.28 3.86 -3.63
N PHE A 89 3.15 3.24 -3.25
CA PHE A 89 2.06 3.98 -2.61
C PHE A 89 2.34 4.03 -1.11
N GLU A 90 2.94 5.12 -0.64
CA GLU A 90 3.31 5.26 0.77
C GLU A 90 2.84 6.57 1.38
N THR A 91 2.64 6.55 2.70
CA THR A 91 2.41 7.77 3.48
C THR A 91 3.15 7.68 4.81
N HIS A 92 3.75 8.80 5.20
CA HIS A 92 4.47 8.96 6.45
C HIS A 92 3.57 9.62 7.49
N ALA A 93 3.66 9.16 8.73
CA ALA A 93 2.93 9.69 9.86
C ALA A 93 3.78 9.56 11.13
N THR A 94 3.32 10.23 12.19
CA THR A 94 3.97 10.19 13.49
C THR A 94 2.93 9.89 14.54
N GLY A 95 3.31 9.18 15.60
CA GLY A 95 2.39 8.75 16.64
C GLY A 95 3.12 8.19 17.85
N TRP A 96 2.34 7.78 18.84
CA TRP A 96 2.86 7.27 20.11
C TRP A 96 2.32 5.89 20.50
N GLY A 97 1.23 5.45 19.85
CA GLY A 97 0.56 4.19 20.14
C GLY A 97 0.32 3.36 18.88
N GLU A 98 0.11 2.06 19.09
CA GLU A 98 -0.24 1.09 18.06
C GLU A 98 -1.65 1.39 17.54
N ILE A 99 -1.82 1.36 16.22
CA ILE A 99 -3.10 1.70 15.58
C ILE A 99 -3.43 0.71 14.47
N ASP A 100 -4.72 0.48 14.25
CA ASP A 100 -5.19 -0.23 13.07
C ASP A 100 -5.31 0.72 11.89
N ILE A 101 -4.57 0.44 10.83
CA ILE A 101 -4.61 1.18 9.57
C ILE A 101 -5.48 0.40 8.59
N SER A 102 -6.56 1.02 8.11
CA SER A 102 -7.36 0.45 7.04
C SER A 102 -6.81 0.91 5.69
N ILE A 103 -6.35 -0.03 4.88
CA ILE A 103 -5.78 0.21 3.56
C ILE A 103 -6.82 -0.19 2.52
N LYS A 104 -7.35 0.77 1.76
CA LYS A 104 -8.30 0.52 0.69
C LYS A 104 -7.66 0.79 -0.67
N ILE A 105 -7.52 -0.25 -1.47
CA ILE A 105 -6.94 -0.22 -2.81
C ILE A 105 -8.08 -0.10 -3.83
N TYR A 106 -8.00 0.92 -4.68
CA TYR A 106 -8.95 1.13 -5.78
C TYR A 106 -8.32 0.69 -7.09
N TYR A 107 -9.02 -0.20 -7.79
CA TYR A 107 -8.64 -0.67 -9.11
C TYR A 107 -8.91 0.37 -10.19
N VAL A 108 -8.20 0.24 -11.31
CA VAL A 108 -8.52 1.00 -12.53
C VAL A 108 -9.97 0.73 -12.96
N PRO A 109 -10.72 1.74 -13.43
CA PRO A 109 -12.14 1.60 -13.81
C PRO A 109 -12.37 0.48 -14.84
N GLU A 110 -11.38 0.29 -15.70
CA GLU A 110 -11.25 -0.76 -16.70
C GLU A 110 -11.42 -2.19 -16.15
N SER A 111 -10.99 -2.41 -14.92
CA SER A 111 -11.09 -3.72 -14.26
C SER A 111 -12.50 -4.02 -13.75
N ASN A 112 -13.34 -2.99 -13.60
CA ASN A 112 -14.71 -3.09 -13.06
C ASN A 112 -14.80 -3.94 -11.77
N GLU A 113 -13.75 -3.85 -10.94
CA GLU A 113 -13.59 -4.62 -9.71
C GLU A 113 -13.84 -3.72 -8.50
N LYS A 114 -14.41 -4.31 -7.43
CA LYS A 114 -14.68 -3.55 -6.21
C LYS A 114 -13.37 -3.21 -5.49
N PRO A 115 -13.28 -2.06 -4.81
CA PRO A 115 -12.10 -1.72 -4.03
C PRO A 115 -11.79 -2.79 -2.97
N GLN A 116 -10.52 -3.19 -2.87
CA GLN A 116 -10.07 -4.15 -1.87
C GLN A 116 -9.74 -3.42 -0.58
N SER A 117 -10.31 -3.88 0.55
CA SER A 117 -10.03 -3.32 1.88
C SER A 117 -9.19 -4.30 2.68
N LEU A 118 -8.09 -3.82 3.24
CA LEU A 118 -7.16 -4.53 4.08
C LEU A 118 -7.07 -3.81 5.42
N TYR A 119 -6.70 -4.55 6.44
CA TYR A 119 -6.40 -4.00 7.76
C TYR A 119 -4.99 -4.40 8.12
N HIS A 120 -4.22 -3.43 8.58
CA HIS A 120 -2.85 -3.62 9.00
C HIS A 120 -2.64 -2.98 10.36
N HIS A 121 -2.24 -3.81 11.32
CA HIS A 121 -1.97 -3.36 12.67
C HIS A 121 -0.55 -2.78 12.74
N LEU A 122 -0.44 -1.49 13.04
CA LEU A 122 0.83 -0.83 13.24
C LEU A 122 1.37 -1.17 14.63
N VAL A 123 2.48 -1.88 14.67
CA VAL A 123 3.25 -2.15 15.89
C VAL A 123 4.35 -1.10 16.01
N LEU A 124 4.39 -0.40 17.13
CA LEU A 124 5.41 0.60 17.44
C LEU A 124 6.41 0.07 18.45
N HIS A 125 5.95 -0.69 19.43
CA HIS A 125 6.80 -1.18 20.49
C HIS A 125 7.43 -2.50 20.05
N PRO A 126 8.77 -2.58 19.99
CA PRO A 126 9.42 -3.83 19.67
C PRO A 126 9.24 -4.81 20.83
N TYR A 127 8.47 -5.87 20.60
CA TYR A 127 8.38 -7.01 21.52
C TYR A 127 9.41 -8.07 21.08
N GLY A 128 10.47 -8.25 21.86
CA GLY A 128 11.53 -9.23 21.57
C GLY A 128 12.77 -8.95 22.42
N GLU A 129 13.46 -10.00 22.86
CA GLU A 129 14.69 -9.89 23.65
C GLU A 129 15.91 -9.54 22.77
N SER A 130 15.86 -9.86 21.47
CA SER A 130 16.95 -9.61 20.51
C SER A 130 16.68 -8.40 19.61
N GLU A 131 17.73 -7.65 19.27
CA GLU A 131 17.67 -6.46 18.41
C GLU A 131 17.04 -6.74 17.04
N GLU A 132 17.28 -7.94 16.49
CA GLU A 132 16.70 -8.39 15.22
C GLU A 132 15.19 -8.65 15.30
N GLU A 133 14.70 -9.22 16.40
CA GLU A 133 13.26 -9.43 16.62
C GLU A 133 12.56 -8.09 16.84
N ARG A 134 13.23 -7.18 17.55
CA ARG A 134 12.78 -5.81 17.77
C ARG A 134 12.63 -5.06 16.45
N GLU A 135 13.60 -5.14 15.55
CA GLU A 135 13.50 -4.55 14.21
C GLU A 135 12.42 -5.22 13.35
N LYS A 136 12.29 -6.54 13.41
CA LYS A 136 11.24 -7.29 12.67
C LYS A 136 9.83 -6.92 13.11
N CYS A 137 9.60 -6.69 14.40
CA CYS A 137 8.30 -6.23 14.91
C CYS A 137 7.92 -4.84 14.42
N VAL A 138 8.91 -3.96 14.36
CA VAL A 138 8.78 -2.54 13.99
C VAL A 138 8.63 -2.38 12.46
N SER A 139 9.18 -3.31 11.67
CA SER A 139 8.97 -3.44 10.22
C SER A 139 8.02 -4.59 9.87
N SER A 140 6.71 -4.40 10.09
CA SER A 140 5.70 -5.37 9.70
C SER A 140 5.40 -5.29 8.19
N ARG A 141 5.94 -6.22 7.41
CA ARG A 141 5.62 -6.40 5.98
C ARG A 141 4.78 -7.66 5.78
N ARG A 142 3.67 -7.56 5.05
CA ARG A 142 2.79 -8.68 4.71
C ARG A 142 2.61 -8.78 3.19
N LEU A 143 2.59 -10.02 2.71
CA LEU A 143 2.23 -10.32 1.33
C LEU A 143 0.72 -10.24 1.15
N GLY A 144 0.28 -9.23 0.43
CA GLY A 144 -1.08 -9.05 -0.03
C GLY A 144 -1.35 -9.78 -1.33
N HIS A 145 -2.59 -10.25 -1.45
CA HIS A 145 -3.07 -11.02 -2.57
C HIS A 145 -4.18 -10.21 -3.26
N GLY A 146 -3.87 -9.60 -4.40
CA GLY A 146 -4.81 -8.79 -5.19
C GLY A 146 -5.63 -9.70 -6.08
N PHE A 147 -6.94 -9.77 -5.82
CA PHE A 147 -7.82 -10.65 -6.57
C PHE A 147 -8.65 -9.85 -7.56
N MET A 148 -8.39 -10.04 -8.85
CA MET A 148 -9.08 -9.31 -9.91
C MET A 148 -9.71 -10.31 -10.89
N LYS A 149 -11.04 -10.23 -11.05
CA LYS A 149 -11.74 -11.02 -12.06
C LYS A 149 -11.50 -10.34 -13.40
N SER A 150 -10.77 -11.01 -14.29
CA SER A 150 -10.14 -10.35 -15.44
C SER A 150 -11.13 -9.64 -16.39
N ASN A 151 -10.79 -8.39 -16.73
CA ASN A 151 -11.23 -7.70 -17.93
C ASN A 151 -9.98 -7.51 -18.80
N PHE A 152 -9.81 -8.34 -19.82
CA PHE A 152 -8.72 -8.14 -20.78
C PHE A 152 -9.15 -7.04 -21.76
N SER A 153 -8.47 -5.89 -21.74
CA SER A 153 -8.36 -5.02 -22.92
C SER A 153 -7.01 -5.34 -23.55
N THR A 154 -7.04 -5.94 -24.74
CA THR A 154 -5.85 -6.30 -25.50
C THR A 154 -5.11 -5.04 -25.96
N SER A 155 -4.29 -4.45 -25.09
CA SER A 155 -3.25 -3.52 -25.52
C SER A 155 -2.14 -3.47 -24.48
N ARG A 156 -0.92 -3.76 -24.93
CA ARG A 156 0.35 -3.79 -24.16
C ARG A 156 0.55 -4.97 -23.22
N THR A 157 0.83 -6.12 -23.82
CA THR A 157 1.91 -6.97 -23.30
C THR A 157 2.86 -7.21 -24.46
N ARG A 158 3.89 -6.35 -24.58
CA ARG A 158 5.09 -6.74 -25.33
C ARG A 158 5.70 -7.88 -24.51
N ILE A 159 5.47 -9.10 -24.96
CA ILE A 159 6.29 -10.24 -24.59
C ILE A 159 7.66 -9.92 -25.17
N SER A 160 8.59 -9.48 -24.33
CA SER A 160 10.00 -9.47 -24.68
C SER A 160 10.45 -10.93 -24.70
N THR A 161 10.36 -11.55 -25.88
CA THR A 161 11.04 -12.81 -26.16
C THR A 161 12.54 -12.52 -26.12
N ILE A 162 13.20 -13.08 -25.12
CA ILE A 162 14.66 -13.14 -25.05
C ILE A 162 15.13 -14.05 -26.19
N SER A 163 15.96 -13.50 -27.08
CA SER A 163 16.69 -14.20 -28.14
C SER A 163 18.11 -14.51 -27.67
#